data_AF-A0A517Z7J6-F1
#
_entry.id   AF-A0A517Z7J6-F1
#
_cell.length_a   1.000
_cell.length_b   1.000
_cell.length_c   1.000
_cell.angle_alpha   90.00
_cell.angle_beta   90.00
_cell.angle_gamma   90.00
#
_symmetry.space_group_name_H-M   'P 1'
#
loop_
_entity.id
_entity.type
_entity.pdbx_description
1 polymer ?
#
loop_
_entity_poly.entity_id
_entity_poly.type
_entity_poly.pdbx_seq_one_letter_code
_entity_poly.pdbx_strand_id
1 'polypeptide(L)'
;MVGVAHTKRECWVIAGFEPRTNNESSRLRDLKSGRSGLGFDPVVHSERLTATDESAKKSAKRVLNELMRGDPLREQSCWKETPLDLLCRRGERNGLTRFLSEIRDRLCPLFSRTD
;
A
#
# COMPACT_ATOMS: atom_id res chain seq x y z
N MET A 1 12.79 -11.61 13.52
CA MET A 1 11.86 -10.47 13.59
C MET A 1 11.04 -10.55 12.33
N VAL A 2 9.74 -10.83 12.44
CA VAL A 2 8.76 -10.75 11.34
C VAL A 2 7.95 -9.50 11.64
N GLY A 3 8.16 -8.44 10.84
CA GLY A 3 7.45 -7.17 10.98
C GLY A 3 8.27 -6.06 11.65
N VAL A 4 9.20 -5.45 10.93
CA VAL A 4 9.75 -4.15 11.30
C VAL A 4 8.76 -3.07 10.86
N ALA A 5 8.42 -2.16 11.78
CA ALA A 5 7.52 -1.01 11.62
C ALA A 5 8.08 0.09 10.69
N HIS A 6 8.55 -0.28 9.50
CA HIS A 6 8.86 0.69 8.47
C HIS A 6 7.52 1.03 7.80
N THR A 7 6.90 2.15 8.18
CA THR A 7 5.59 2.66 7.71
C THR A 7 4.34 1.97 8.26
N LYS A 8 3.19 2.68 8.16
CA LYS A 8 1.88 2.20 8.61
C LYS A 8 1.33 1.13 7.65
N ARG A 9 0.47 0.22 8.12
CA ARG A 9 -0.16 -0.83 7.29
C ARG A 9 -0.83 -0.24 6.04
N GLU A 10 -1.45 0.92 6.18
CA GLU A 10 -2.15 1.62 5.11
C GLU A 10 -1.21 1.92 3.93
N CYS A 11 0.08 2.19 4.16
CA CYS A 11 1.06 2.39 3.10
C CYS A 11 1.23 1.14 2.23
N TRP A 12 1.18 -0.06 2.82
CA TRP A 12 1.28 -1.32 2.09
C TRP A 12 0.02 -1.58 1.26
N VAL A 13 -1.14 -1.27 1.81
CA VAL A 13 -2.42 -1.40 1.10
C VAL A 13 -2.49 -0.43 -0.08
N ILE A 14 -2.07 0.82 0.11
CA ILE A 14 -2.02 1.84 -0.95
C ILE A 14 -1.06 1.43 -2.07
N ALA A 15 0.09 0.81 -1.75
CA ALA A 15 1.01 0.31 -2.76
C ALA A 15 0.36 -0.74 -3.69
N GLY A 16 -0.60 -1.49 -3.16
CA GLY A 16 -1.38 -2.47 -3.91
C GLY A 16 -2.56 -1.90 -4.69
N PHE A 17 -2.82 -0.60 -4.63
CA PHE A 17 -3.97 -0.02 -5.32
C PHE A 17 -3.72 0.07 -6.83
N GLU A 18 -4.63 -0.50 -7.61
CA GLU A 18 -4.67 -0.39 -9.07
C GLU A 18 -6.10 -0.01 -9.48
N PRO A 19 -6.35 1.21 -10.02
CA PRO A 19 -7.70 1.69 -10.28
C PRO A 19 -8.45 0.79 -11.29
N ARG A 20 -9.68 0.41 -10.95
CA ARG A 20 -10.57 -0.44 -11.78
C ARG A 20 -11.64 0.36 -12.51
N THR A 21 -11.90 1.58 -12.06
CA THR A 21 -12.95 2.44 -12.60
C THR A 21 -12.39 3.82 -12.93
N ASN A 22 -13.12 4.55 -13.79
CA ASN A 22 -12.81 5.95 -14.09
C ASN A 22 -12.85 6.81 -12.82
N ASN A 23 -13.78 6.52 -11.90
CA ASN A 23 -13.87 7.23 -10.62
C ASN A 23 -12.63 6.99 -9.76
N GLU A 24 -12.16 5.75 -9.64
CA GLU A 24 -10.91 5.43 -8.94
C GLU A 24 -9.69 6.12 -9.58
N SER A 25 -9.63 6.12 -10.91
CA SER A 25 -8.57 6.77 -11.67
C SER A 25 -8.56 8.29 -11.43
N SER A 26 -9.73 8.92 -11.38
CA SER A 26 -9.87 10.35 -11.07
C SER A 26 -9.43 10.66 -9.64
N ARG A 27 -9.88 9.87 -8.64
CA ARG A 27 -9.45 10.08 -7.24
C ARG A 27 -7.94 9.97 -7.08
N LEU A 28 -7.33 8.97 -7.71
CA LEU A 28 -5.89 8.80 -7.70
C LEU A 28 -5.17 9.97 -8.40
N ARG A 29 -5.72 10.49 -9.50
CA ARG A 29 -5.18 11.67 -10.20
C ARG A 29 -5.27 12.94 -9.34
N ASP A 30 -6.38 13.15 -8.66
CA ASP A 30 -6.59 14.30 -7.78
C ASP A 30 -5.63 14.26 -6.60
N LEU A 31 -5.45 13.08 -6.00
CA LEU A 31 -4.45 12.82 -4.96
C LEU A 31 -3.02 13.09 -5.45
N LYS A 32 -2.69 12.80 -6.71
CA LYS A 32 -1.37 13.06 -7.29
C LYS A 32 -1.09 14.55 -7.53
N SER A 33 -2.13 15.35 -7.72
CA SER A 33 -1.99 16.76 -8.12
C SER A 33 -1.14 17.55 -7.12
N GLY A 34 -0.43 18.59 -7.58
CA GLY A 34 0.55 19.31 -6.74
C GLY A 34 -0.05 20.30 -5.74
N ARG A 35 -0.90 21.22 -6.22
CA ARG A 35 -1.41 22.32 -5.38
C ARG A 35 -2.40 21.82 -4.32
N SER A 36 -3.39 21.04 -4.71
CA SER A 36 -4.43 20.51 -3.82
C SER A 36 -4.10 19.09 -3.31
N GLY A 37 -3.56 18.22 -4.16
CA GLY A 37 -3.14 16.86 -3.80
C GLY A 37 -1.71 16.75 -3.27
N LEU A 38 -1.21 15.54 -3.09
CA LEU A 38 0.09 15.20 -2.50
C LEU A 38 1.31 15.74 -3.25
N GLY A 39 1.20 16.00 -4.55
CA GLY A 39 2.34 16.32 -5.42
C GLY A 39 3.27 15.12 -5.70
N PHE A 40 2.81 13.91 -5.43
CA PHE A 40 3.48 12.66 -5.77
C PHE A 40 2.47 11.52 -5.90
N ASP A 41 2.90 10.41 -6.51
CA ASP A 41 2.09 9.19 -6.60
C ASP A 41 2.11 8.42 -5.27
N PRO A 42 0.99 8.36 -4.51
CA PRO A 42 0.95 7.64 -3.25
C PRO A 42 1.07 6.12 -3.43
N VAL A 43 0.72 5.57 -4.60
CA VAL A 43 0.82 4.13 -4.89
C VAL A 43 2.28 3.72 -5.07
N VAL A 44 3.09 4.60 -5.66
CA VAL A 44 4.52 4.35 -5.89
C VAL A 44 5.37 4.79 -4.70
N HIS A 45 4.97 5.86 -4.02
CA HIS A 45 5.75 6.50 -2.95
C HIS A 45 5.00 6.58 -1.61
N SER A 46 4.35 5.47 -1.23
CA SER A 46 3.57 5.39 0.01
C SER A 46 4.40 5.64 1.28
N GLU A 47 5.73 5.48 1.24
CA GLU A 47 6.63 5.82 2.34
C GLU A 47 6.68 7.32 2.65
N ARG A 48 6.26 8.16 1.70
CA ARG A 48 6.20 9.62 1.86
C ARG A 48 4.95 10.07 2.63
N LEU A 49 4.06 9.14 2.99
CA LEU A 49 2.88 9.38 3.83
C LEU A 49 3.26 9.36 5.32
N THR A 50 4.06 10.35 5.72
CA THR A 50 4.72 10.40 7.03
C THR A 50 3.90 11.10 8.11
N ALA A 51 2.66 11.54 7.82
CA ALA A 51 1.89 12.29 8.80
C ALA A 51 1.40 11.39 9.94
N THR A 52 1.58 11.88 11.17
CA THR A 52 1.08 11.25 12.39
C THR A 52 -0.38 11.58 12.63
N ASP A 53 -0.77 12.84 12.39
CA ASP A 53 -2.16 13.30 12.40
C ASP A 53 -2.94 12.71 11.22
N GLU A 54 -4.10 12.11 11.50
CA GLU A 54 -4.95 11.45 10.53
C GLU A 54 -5.71 12.43 9.62
N SER A 55 -5.89 13.67 10.04
CA SER A 55 -6.53 14.71 9.23
C SER A 55 -5.58 15.34 8.20
N ALA A 56 -4.28 15.21 8.43
CA ALA A 56 -3.24 15.84 7.64
C ALA A 56 -3.20 15.29 6.20
N LYS A 57 -2.79 16.16 5.28
CA LYS A 57 -2.70 15.88 3.84
C LYS A 57 -1.92 14.61 3.51
N LYS A 58 -0.81 14.34 4.22
CA LYS A 58 0.05 13.17 4.01
C LYS A 58 -0.29 12.01 4.97
N SER A 59 -1.49 11.97 5.55
CA SER A 59 -1.95 10.83 6.34
C SER A 59 -2.20 9.63 5.44
N ALA A 60 -1.62 8.49 5.81
CA ALA A 60 -1.89 7.23 5.13
C ALA A 60 -3.35 6.80 5.26
N LYS A 61 -4.01 6.97 6.42
CA LYS A 61 -5.44 6.63 6.56
C LYS A 61 -6.34 7.53 5.73
N ARG A 62 -6.03 8.83 5.69
CA ARG A 62 -6.78 9.77 4.86
C ARG A 62 -6.69 9.37 3.39
N VAL A 63 -5.47 9.13 2.90
CA VAL A 63 -5.25 8.75 1.49
C VAL A 63 -5.91 7.40 1.17
N LEU A 64 -5.80 6.42 2.07
CA LEU A 64 -6.48 5.13 1.92
C LEU A 64 -8.01 5.32 1.78
N ASN A 65 -8.60 6.09 2.69
CA ASN A 65 -10.03 6.39 2.67
C ASN A 65 -10.45 7.19 1.42
N GLU A 66 -9.61 8.10 0.92
CA GLU A 66 -9.90 8.82 -0.33
C GLU A 66 -9.90 7.87 -1.54
N LEU A 67 -8.96 6.92 -1.62
CA LEU A 67 -8.89 5.96 -2.72
C LEU A 67 -10.05 4.96 -2.69
N MET A 68 -10.36 4.42 -1.50
CA MET A 68 -11.25 3.26 -1.32
C MET A 68 -12.63 3.62 -0.78
N ARG A 69 -12.83 4.85 -0.31
CA ARG A 69 -14.10 5.33 0.27
C ARG A 69 -14.64 4.45 1.39
N GLY A 70 -13.74 3.85 2.17
CA GLY A 70 -14.07 2.95 3.27
C GLY A 70 -14.62 1.59 2.82
N ASP A 71 -14.43 1.18 1.56
CA ASP A 71 -14.82 -0.15 1.07
C ASP A 71 -13.80 -1.22 1.50
N PRO A 72 -14.14 -2.11 2.47
CA PRO A 72 -13.23 -3.12 2.99
C PRO A 72 -12.87 -4.20 1.97
N LEU A 73 -13.77 -4.50 1.01
CA LEU A 73 -13.48 -5.46 -0.05
C LEU A 73 -12.46 -4.87 -1.00
N ARG A 74 -12.58 -3.57 -1.29
CA ARG A 74 -11.62 -2.88 -2.13
C ARG A 74 -10.25 -2.81 -1.47
N GLU A 75 -10.17 -2.55 -0.17
CA GLU A 75 -8.90 -2.63 0.55
C GLU A 75 -8.28 -4.03 0.40
N GLN A 76 -9.07 -5.07 0.66
CA GLN A 76 -8.61 -6.47 0.58
C GLN A 76 -8.04 -6.84 -0.78
N SER A 77 -8.70 -6.41 -1.85
CA SER A 77 -8.25 -6.70 -3.20
C SER A 77 -6.85 -6.17 -3.49
N CYS A 78 -6.40 -5.10 -2.81
CA CYS A 78 -5.09 -4.50 -3.02
C CYS A 78 -3.92 -5.40 -2.57
N TRP A 79 -4.14 -6.36 -1.67
CA TRP A 79 -3.12 -7.34 -1.30
C TRP A 79 -3.46 -8.79 -1.69
N LYS A 80 -4.73 -9.06 -2.04
CA LYS A 80 -5.16 -10.40 -2.50
C LYS A 80 -5.00 -10.60 -4.01
N GLU A 81 -5.28 -9.56 -4.80
CA GLU A 81 -5.38 -9.69 -6.26
C GLU A 81 -4.19 -9.02 -6.97
N THR A 82 -3.47 -8.13 -6.28
CA THR A 82 -2.31 -7.47 -6.85
C THR A 82 -1.15 -8.44 -7.01
N PRO A 83 -0.51 -8.50 -8.19
CA PRO A 83 0.66 -9.36 -8.41
C PRO A 83 1.76 -9.13 -7.37
N LEU A 84 2.32 -10.22 -6.85
CA LEU A 84 3.31 -10.16 -5.79
C LEU A 84 4.59 -9.41 -6.21
N ASP A 85 5.01 -9.54 -7.47
CA ASP A 85 6.15 -8.81 -8.04
C ASP A 85 5.90 -7.30 -8.05
N LEU A 86 4.66 -6.86 -8.28
CA LEU A 86 4.29 -5.46 -8.26
C LEU A 86 4.30 -4.91 -6.83
N LEU A 87 3.77 -5.68 -5.87
CA LEU A 87 3.86 -5.35 -4.45
C LEU A 87 5.32 -5.26 -3.98
N CYS A 88 6.18 -6.17 -4.42
CA CYS A 88 7.61 -6.12 -4.13
C CYS A 88 8.31 -4.91 -4.76
N ARG A 89 7.93 -4.47 -5.96
CA ARG A 89 8.51 -3.26 -6.56
C ARG A 89 8.05 -1.98 -5.86
N ARG A 90 6.75 -1.84 -5.63
CA ARG A 90 6.18 -0.64 -4.95
C ARG A 90 6.51 -0.62 -3.45
N GLY A 91 6.84 -1.77 -2.88
CA GLY A 91 7.16 -1.96 -1.48
C GLY A 91 8.60 -1.67 -1.07
N GLU A 92 9.49 -1.38 -2.01
CA GLU A 92 10.95 -1.31 -1.77
C GLU A 92 11.31 -0.30 -0.67
N ARG A 93 10.56 0.80 -0.61
CA ARG A 93 10.85 1.95 0.27
C ARG A 93 9.93 2.02 1.48
N ASN A 94 8.88 1.19 1.55
CA ASN A 94 7.91 1.19 2.63
C ASN A 94 7.99 -0.06 3.53
N GLY A 95 9.00 -0.91 3.35
CA GLY A 95 9.20 -2.12 4.16
C GLY A 95 8.37 -3.34 3.75
N LEU A 96 7.42 -3.20 2.82
CA LEU A 96 6.61 -4.33 2.35
C LEU A 96 7.46 -5.40 1.67
N THR A 97 8.43 -5.02 0.84
CA THR A 97 9.30 -5.99 0.14
C THR A 97 10.14 -6.81 1.09
N ARG A 98 10.64 -6.16 2.15
CA ARG A 98 11.37 -6.84 3.21
C ARG A 98 10.46 -7.83 3.93
N PHE A 99 9.26 -7.42 4.30
CA PHE A 99 8.27 -8.28 4.96
C PHE A 99 7.90 -9.49 4.09
N LEU A 100 7.62 -9.28 2.81
CA LEU A 100 7.31 -10.37 1.87
C LEU A 100 8.49 -11.33 1.69
N SER A 101 9.72 -10.83 1.65
CA SER A 101 10.93 -11.66 1.61
C SER A 101 11.09 -12.47 2.89
N GLU A 102 10.87 -11.86 4.06
CA GLU A 102 10.91 -12.57 5.34
C GLU A 102 9.85 -13.69 5.42
N ILE A 103 8.64 -13.46 4.92
CA ILE A 103 7.61 -14.50 4.81
C ILE A 103 8.08 -15.62 3.88
N ARG A 104 8.54 -15.28 2.68
CA ARG A 104 9.00 -16.27 1.70
C ARG A 104 10.14 -17.12 2.27
N ASP A 105 11.10 -16.50 2.93
CA ASP A 105 12.33 -17.18 3.34
C ASP A 105 12.16 -17.94 4.67
N ARG A 106 11.18 -17.55 5.53
CA ARG A 106 10.98 -18.16 6.86
C ARG A 106 9.71 -18.97 7.00
N LEU A 107 8.61 -18.57 6.35
CA LEU A 107 7.31 -19.23 6.48
C LEU A 107 7.07 -20.24 5.37
N CYS A 108 7.35 -19.92 4.09
CA CYS A 108 7.11 -20.86 2.99
C CYS A 108 7.80 -22.23 3.19
N PRO A 109 9.05 -22.32 3.69
CA PRO A 109 9.71 -23.61 3.95
C PRO A 109 8.96 -24.51 4.95
N LEU A 110 8.18 -23.92 5.86
CA LEU A 110 7.40 -24.67 6.85
C LEU A 110 6.17 -25.34 6.24
N PHE A 111 5.64 -24.78 5.14
CA PHE A 111 4.49 -25.34 4.42
C PHE A 111 4.90 -26.34 3.34
N SER A 112 6.15 -26.29 2.87
CA SER A 112 6.69 -27.26 1.91
C SER A 112 7.14 -28.58 2.56
N ARG A 113 7.18 -28.67 3.90
CA ARG A 113 7.26 -29.97 4.59
C ARG A 113 5.84 -30.50 4.78
N THR A 114 5.35 -31.17 3.76
CA THR A 114 4.29 -32.15 3.90
C THR A 114 4.94 -33.50 3.64
N ASP A 115 5.13 -34.28 4.70
CA ASP A 115 5.35 -35.72 4.60
C ASP A 115 4.04 -36.40 4.17
#